data_AF-A0A8K1LV54-F1
#
_entry.id   AF-A0A8K1LV54-F1
#
_cell.length_a   1.000
_cell.length_b   1.000
_cell.length_c   1.000
_cell.angle_alpha   90.00
_cell.angle_beta   90.00
_cell.angle_gamma   90.00
#
_symmetry.space_group_name_H-M   'P 1'
#
loop_
_entity.id
_entity.type
_entity.pdbx_description
1 polymer ?
#
loop_
_entity_poly.entity_id
_entity_poly.type
_entity_poly.pdbx_seq_one_letter_code
_entity_poly.pdbx_strand_id
1 'polypeptide(L)'
;EYILELLESGNNKFLVFAHHKIMLDAVVAELKKKHIEHIRIDGSTSSAERQSLCQKFQLSEKQAVAVLSLTAANMGLTLSAADLVVFAELFWNPGILIQAEDRAHRIGQTSSVNVHYLVAKGTADDYLWPMIQEKIKVLGEAGLSETNFSETAESTNYCPKPDPKQKTIFDLFQKTFSEIRDDADDVLFLEAADAGCEFDSGSALQDREAETCSAKRTKKVGIVGKYGTRYGASLRKMVKKIEISQHAKYTCSFCGKTKMKRKAVGIWHCGSCMKTVAGGAWTYNTTSAVTVKSAIRRLKELKDQ
;
A
#
# COMPACT_ATOMS: atom_id res chain seq x y z
N GLU A 1 16.05 19.85 11.80
CA GLU A 1 15.87 21.06 12.62
C GLU A 1 14.74 20.89 13.62
N TYR A 2 13.49 20.77 13.18
CA TYR A 2 12.33 20.60 14.09
C TYR A 2 12.50 19.53 15.19
N ILE A 3 13.01 18.34 14.85
CA ILE A 3 13.28 17.27 15.83
C ILE A 3 14.27 17.71 16.92
N LEU A 4 15.26 18.54 16.57
CA LEU A 4 16.24 19.06 17.52
C LEU A 4 15.63 20.14 18.42
N GLU A 5 14.79 21.02 17.87
CA GLU A 5 14.05 22.01 18.65
C GLU A 5 13.14 21.33 19.68
N LEU A 6 12.49 20.22 19.32
CA LEU A 6 11.68 19.42 20.24
C LEU A 6 12.50 18.84 21.40
N LEU A 7 13.75 18.46 21.14
CA LEU A 7 14.66 17.96 22.17
C LEU A 7 15.14 19.08 23.09
N GLU A 8 15.45 20.26 22.54
CA GLU A 8 15.89 21.44 23.29
C GLU A 8 14.76 22.03 24.17
N SER A 9 13.50 21.87 23.75
CA SER A 9 12.33 22.29 24.50
C SER A 9 11.93 21.33 25.65
N GLY A 10 12.68 20.24 25.85
CA GLY A 10 12.56 19.36 27.02
C GLY A 10 11.70 18.12 26.82
N ASN A 11 11.35 17.76 25.58
CA ASN A 11 10.69 16.49 25.30
C ASN A 11 11.68 15.34 25.42
N ASN A 12 11.48 14.48 26.42
CA ASN A 12 12.46 13.45 26.76
C ASN A 12 12.32 12.17 25.92
N LYS A 13 11.10 11.79 25.51
CA LYS A 13 10.88 10.56 24.74
C LYS A 13 9.76 10.71 23.74
N PHE A 14 10.11 10.59 22.46
CA PHE A 14 9.13 10.68 21.39
C PHE A 14 9.44 9.73 20.23
N LEU A 15 8.41 9.46 19.43
CA LEU A 15 8.49 8.62 18.25
C LEU A 15 8.62 9.49 17.01
N VAL A 16 9.45 9.07 16.06
CA VAL A 16 9.58 9.67 14.74
C VAL A 16 9.29 8.61 13.70
N PHE A 17 8.22 8.80 12.93
CA PHE A 17 7.85 7.92 11.83
C PHE A 17 8.28 8.52 10.48
N ALA A 18 8.95 7.72 9.66
CA ALA A 18 9.20 8.03 8.24
C ALA A 18 9.02 6.77 7.36
N HIS A 19 8.79 6.95 6.06
CA HIS A 19 8.59 5.87 5.10
C HIS A 19 9.92 5.51 4.42
N HIS A 20 10.64 6.50 3.90
CA HIS A 20 11.86 6.28 3.12
C HIS A 20 13.07 6.03 4.01
N LYS A 21 13.87 5.01 3.65
CA LYS A 21 15.11 4.68 4.36
C LYS A 21 16.09 5.85 4.41
N ILE A 22 16.19 6.61 3.32
CA ILE A 22 17.05 7.80 3.21
C ILE A 22 16.70 8.83 4.30
N MET A 23 15.40 9.02 4.56
CA MET A 23 14.91 9.94 5.58
C MET A 23 15.26 9.43 6.99
N LEU A 24 15.01 8.14 7.25
CA LEU A 24 15.40 7.49 8.52
C LEU A 24 16.91 7.59 8.76
N ASP A 25 17.72 7.34 7.73
CA ASP A 25 19.19 7.42 7.78
C ASP A 25 19.65 8.85 8.10
N ALA A 26 19.04 9.86 7.47
CA ALA A 26 19.34 11.27 7.71
C ALA A 26 19.01 11.70 9.15
N VAL A 27 17.83 11.31 9.68
CA VAL A 27 17.44 11.59 11.06
C VAL A 27 18.43 10.94 12.04
N VAL A 28 18.78 9.66 11.82
CA VAL A 28 19.75 8.95 12.66
C VAL A 28 21.14 9.59 12.60
N ALA A 29 21.57 10.07 11.44
CA ALA A 29 22.86 10.76 11.30
C ALA A 29 22.91 12.04 12.13
N GLU A 30 21.84 12.85 12.11
CA GLU A 30 21.75 14.07 12.92
C GLU A 30 21.70 13.77 14.43
N LEU A 31 20.95 12.76 14.86
CA LEU A 31 20.91 12.34 16.27
C LEU A 31 22.29 11.86 16.77
N LYS A 32 23.05 11.16 15.92
CA LYS A 32 24.42 10.74 16.23
C LYS A 32 25.38 11.92 16.40
N LYS A 33 25.30 12.92 15.52
CA LYS A 33 26.13 14.14 15.60
C LYS A 33 25.93 14.90 16.91
N LYS A 34 24.69 14.90 17.42
CA LYS A 34 24.33 15.54 18.70
C LYS A 34 24.50 14.64 19.92
N HIS A 35 25.02 13.42 19.73
CA HIS A 35 25.23 12.41 20.79
C HIS A 35 23.96 12.03 21.56
N ILE A 36 22.81 12.00 20.88
CA ILE A 36 21.52 11.64 21.48
C ILE A 36 21.28 10.14 21.36
N GLU A 37 20.84 9.53 22.45
CA GLU A 37 20.49 8.11 22.45
C GLU A 37 19.23 7.89 21.59
N HIS A 38 19.29 6.91 20.70
CA HIS A 38 18.19 6.63 19.79
C HIS A 38 18.06 5.13 19.55
N ILE A 39 16.85 4.71 19.18
CA ILE A 39 16.59 3.40 18.61
C ILE A 39 16.13 3.55 17.17
N ARG A 40 16.41 2.54 16.34
CA ARG A 40 15.95 2.49 14.96
C ARG A 40 15.27 1.15 14.70
N ILE A 41 14.05 1.18 14.18
CA ILE A 41 13.34 -0.03 13.74
C ILE A 41 12.81 0.16 12.32
N ASP A 42 13.30 -0.68 11.41
CA ASP A 42 12.84 -0.72 10.03
C ASP A 42 12.60 -2.18 9.56
N GLY A 43 12.30 -2.35 8.27
CA GLY A 43 12.03 -3.66 7.68
C GLY A 43 13.20 -4.63 7.76
N SER A 44 14.43 -4.15 7.92
CA SER A 44 15.65 -4.98 8.00
C SER A 44 15.95 -5.46 9.42
N THR A 45 15.39 -4.82 10.44
CA THR A 45 15.57 -5.23 11.85
C THR A 45 14.92 -6.60 12.09
N SER A 46 15.62 -7.52 12.74
CA SER A 46 15.09 -8.87 13.03
C SER A 46 14.00 -8.87 14.13
N SER A 47 13.17 -9.93 14.21
CA SER A 47 12.11 -10.01 15.23
C SER A 47 12.63 -9.96 16.68
N ALA A 48 13.75 -10.60 16.96
CA ALA A 48 14.35 -10.62 18.30
C ALA A 48 14.91 -9.24 18.67
N GLU A 49 15.60 -8.61 17.73
CA GLU A 49 16.19 -7.28 17.92
C GLU A 49 15.11 -6.20 18.10
N ARG A 50 14.00 -6.28 17.36
CA ARG A 50 12.84 -5.38 17.52
C ARG A 50 12.32 -5.37 18.96
N GLN A 51 12.17 -6.54 19.57
CA GLN A 51 11.71 -6.66 20.97
C GLN A 51 12.73 -6.08 21.94
N SER A 52 14.02 -6.37 21.74
CA SER A 52 15.10 -5.83 22.58
C SER A 52 15.16 -4.29 22.50
N LEU A 53 15.08 -3.70 21.31
CA LEU A 53 15.05 -2.25 21.12
C LEU A 53 13.80 -1.61 21.72
N CYS A 54 12.65 -2.26 21.57
CA CYS A 54 11.40 -1.81 22.17
C CYS A 54 11.49 -1.79 23.70
N GLN A 55 12.03 -2.84 24.32
CA GLN A 55 12.26 -2.88 25.77
C GLN A 55 13.28 -1.82 26.20
N LYS A 56 14.37 -1.65 25.44
CA LYS A 56 15.37 -0.62 25.71
C LYS A 56 14.72 0.78 25.75
N PHE A 57 13.88 1.10 24.78
CA PHE A 57 13.16 2.37 24.74
C PHE A 57 12.20 2.55 25.93
N GLN A 58 11.45 1.51 26.28
CA GLN A 58 10.51 1.58 27.41
C GLN A 58 11.21 1.72 28.76
N LEU A 59 12.26 0.93 29.01
CA LEU A 59 12.95 0.86 30.30
C LEU A 59 14.00 1.96 30.52
N SER A 60 14.50 2.60 29.46
CA SER A 60 15.49 3.66 29.58
C SER A 60 14.93 4.88 30.34
N GLU A 61 15.66 5.47 31.28
CA GLU A 61 15.27 6.74 31.91
C GLU A 61 15.85 7.96 31.18
N LYS A 62 16.81 7.72 30.27
CA LYS A 62 17.48 8.77 29.49
C LYS A 62 16.61 9.27 28.34
N GLN A 63 16.93 10.47 27.85
CA GLN A 63 16.31 10.99 26.63
C GLN A 63 16.58 10.04 25.47
N ALA A 64 15.50 9.54 24.84
CA ALA A 64 15.59 8.55 23.79
C ALA A 64 14.61 8.88 22.66
N VAL A 65 15.12 8.97 21.43
CA VAL A 65 14.30 9.13 20.22
C VAL A 65 14.12 7.80 19.54
N ALA A 66 12.89 7.41 19.24
CA ALA A 66 12.61 6.19 18.49
C ALA A 66 12.32 6.50 17.03
N VAL A 67 13.24 6.13 16.14
CA VAL A 67 13.12 6.32 14.70
C VAL A 67 12.54 5.05 14.07
N LEU A 68 11.33 5.13 13.54
CA LEU A 68 10.53 3.98 13.12
C LEU A 68 10.10 4.13 11.66
N SER A 69 10.16 3.03 10.90
CA SER A 69 9.50 3.02 9.59
C SER A 69 7.97 3.02 9.76
N LEU A 70 7.21 3.74 8.92
CA LEU A 70 5.74 3.65 8.94
C LEU A 70 5.25 2.21 8.71
N THR A 71 5.95 1.43 7.89
CA THR A 71 5.63 0.01 7.68
C THR A 71 5.78 -0.84 8.95
N ALA A 72 6.62 -0.41 9.90
CA ALA A 72 6.79 -1.08 11.18
C ALA A 72 5.55 -0.94 12.11
N ALA A 73 4.61 -0.05 11.81
CA ALA A 73 3.35 0.08 12.54
C ALA A 73 2.54 -1.24 12.56
N ASN A 74 2.65 -2.04 11.50
CA ASN A 74 1.98 -3.35 11.40
C ASN A 74 2.59 -4.45 12.27
N MET A 75 3.74 -4.20 12.91
CA MET A 75 4.51 -5.23 13.59
C MET A 75 4.06 -5.48 15.04
N GLY A 76 3.03 -4.76 15.52
CA GLY A 76 2.46 -5.00 16.85
C GLY A 76 3.31 -4.50 18.02
N LEU A 77 4.25 -3.57 17.77
CA LEU A 77 5.06 -2.95 18.82
C LEU A 77 4.19 -2.16 19.81
N THR A 78 4.66 -2.00 21.04
CA THR A 78 4.02 -1.19 22.08
C THR A 78 5.05 -0.19 22.58
N LEU A 79 4.84 1.10 22.34
CA LEU A 79 5.80 2.16 22.64
C LEU A 79 5.13 3.25 23.51
N SER A 80 4.43 2.81 24.55
CA SER A 80 3.73 3.68 25.51
C SER A 80 4.67 4.64 26.23
N ALA A 81 5.97 4.34 26.39
CA ALA A 81 6.87 5.28 27.06
C ALA A 81 7.02 6.67 26.37
N ALA A 82 6.52 6.84 25.14
CA ALA A 82 6.49 8.11 24.42
C ALA A 82 5.17 8.88 24.63
N ASP A 83 5.27 10.17 24.88
CA ASP A 83 4.14 11.12 24.98
C ASP A 83 3.95 11.97 23.71
N LEU A 84 4.91 11.92 22.78
CA LEU A 84 4.86 12.64 21.50
C LEU A 84 5.16 11.70 20.33
N VAL A 85 4.39 11.86 19.26
CA VAL A 85 4.56 11.18 17.98
C VAL A 85 4.74 12.22 16.88
N VAL A 86 5.81 12.10 16.11
CA VAL A 86 6.12 13.00 14.99
C VAL A 86 6.13 12.19 13.70
N PHE A 87 5.25 12.53 12.76
CA PHE A 87 5.29 12.01 11.39
C PHE A 87 6.16 12.93 10.55
N ALA A 88 7.38 12.47 10.25
CA ALA A 88 8.32 13.19 9.41
C ALA A 88 7.97 13.09 7.92
N GLU A 89 7.22 12.05 7.54
CA GLU A 89 6.65 11.88 6.20
C GLU A 89 5.19 11.44 6.31
N LEU A 90 4.37 11.87 5.35
CA LEU A 90 2.98 11.47 5.22
C LEU A 90 2.83 10.20 4.37
N PHE A 91 1.76 9.45 4.62
CA PHE A 91 1.40 8.28 3.82
C PHE A 91 -0.03 8.36 3.31
N TRP A 92 -0.25 7.98 2.05
CA TRP A 92 -1.55 8.16 1.38
C TRP A 92 -2.69 7.34 1.99
N ASN A 93 -2.38 6.33 2.80
CA ASN A 93 -3.36 5.47 3.45
C ASN A 93 -3.46 5.86 4.93
N PRO A 94 -4.57 6.48 5.36
CA PRO A 94 -4.73 6.91 6.75
C PRO A 94 -4.72 5.77 7.75
N GLY A 95 -5.11 4.54 7.35
CA GLY A 95 -5.13 3.39 8.26
C GLY A 95 -3.75 3.05 8.82
N ILE A 96 -2.68 3.29 8.05
CA ILE A 96 -1.30 3.07 8.54
C ILE A 96 -0.88 4.16 9.52
N LEU A 97 -1.32 5.41 9.31
CA LEU A 97 -1.05 6.54 10.22
C LEU A 97 -1.73 6.31 11.56
N ILE A 98 -3.03 5.98 11.55
CA ILE A 98 -3.81 5.67 12.76
C ILE A 98 -3.19 4.49 13.52
N GLN A 99 -2.81 3.42 12.81
CA GLN A 99 -2.18 2.28 13.44
C GLN A 99 -0.81 2.62 14.06
N ALA A 100 -0.09 3.58 13.46
CA ALA A 100 1.17 4.09 13.99
C ALA A 100 0.95 4.94 15.24
N GLU A 101 -0.08 5.79 15.27
CA GLU A 101 -0.52 6.53 16.47
C GLU A 101 -0.89 5.58 17.61
N ASP A 102 -1.64 4.52 17.31
CA ASP A 102 -2.03 3.46 18.26
C ASP A 102 -0.82 2.72 18.87
N ARG A 103 0.39 2.84 18.31
CA ARG A 103 1.61 2.27 18.92
C ARG A 103 2.00 3.03 20.20
N ALA A 104 1.77 4.34 20.23
CA ALA A 104 1.98 5.20 21.39
C ALA A 104 0.71 5.29 22.26
N HIS A 105 -0.45 5.42 21.62
CA HIS A 105 -1.75 5.45 22.30
C HIS A 105 -2.20 4.01 22.65
N ARG A 106 -1.65 3.46 23.74
CA ARG A 106 -1.97 2.12 24.25
C ARG A 106 -2.66 2.20 25.62
N ILE A 107 -3.52 1.22 25.90
CA ILE A 107 -4.15 1.02 27.22
C ILE A 107 -3.04 0.86 28.28
N GLY A 108 -3.02 1.78 29.25
CA GLY A 108 -2.00 1.87 30.31
C GLY A 108 -1.16 3.15 30.27
N GLN A 109 -1.29 3.95 29.23
CA GLN A 109 -0.70 5.29 29.16
C GLN A 109 -1.41 6.26 30.12
N THR A 110 -0.66 6.96 30.98
CA THR A 110 -1.23 7.98 31.88
C THR A 110 -1.16 9.39 31.31
N SER A 111 -0.23 9.64 30.37
CA SER A 111 -0.01 10.93 29.73
C SER A 111 -0.79 11.06 28.41
N SER A 112 -1.27 12.26 28.09
CA SER A 112 -1.83 12.58 26.78
C SER A 112 -0.77 12.43 25.69
N VAL A 113 -1.09 11.72 24.61
CA VAL A 113 -0.19 11.57 23.47
C VAL A 113 -0.44 12.71 22.47
N ASN A 114 0.57 13.54 22.23
CA ASN A 114 0.52 14.57 21.19
C ASN A 114 1.00 13.99 19.86
N VAL A 115 0.33 14.32 18.76
CA VAL A 115 0.70 13.85 17.42
C VAL A 115 0.94 15.03 16.50
N HIS A 116 2.16 15.13 15.96
CA HIS A 116 2.58 16.18 15.06
C HIS A 116 2.80 15.62 13.65
N TYR A 117 2.05 16.15 12.69
CA TYR A 117 2.23 15.86 11.27
C TYR A 117 3.07 16.95 10.63
N LEU A 118 4.27 16.60 10.13
CA LEU A 118 5.09 17.55 9.39
C LEU A 118 4.59 17.62 7.94
N VAL A 119 4.31 18.85 7.49
CA VAL A 119 3.78 19.14 6.15
C VAL A 119 4.69 20.19 5.52
N ALA A 120 5.36 19.84 4.42
CA ALA A 120 6.24 20.76 3.72
C ALA A 120 5.46 21.64 2.72
N LYS A 121 5.43 22.95 2.97
CA LYS A 121 4.73 23.93 2.11
C LYS A 121 5.33 23.97 0.70
N GLY A 122 4.47 24.06 -0.31
CA GLY A 122 4.87 24.14 -1.72
C GLY A 122 5.33 22.81 -2.32
N THR A 123 5.15 21.70 -1.60
CA THR A 123 5.53 20.35 -2.05
C THR A 123 4.29 19.51 -2.35
N ALA A 124 4.48 18.22 -2.64
CA ALA A 124 3.38 17.27 -2.83
C ALA A 124 2.50 17.13 -1.56
N ASP A 125 3.02 17.46 -0.38
CA ASP A 125 2.30 17.37 0.89
C ASP A 125 1.05 18.25 0.93
N ASP A 126 1.05 19.37 0.19
CA ASP A 126 -0.08 20.29 0.08
C ASP A 126 -1.30 19.64 -0.58
N TYR A 127 -1.07 18.66 -1.44
CA TYR A 127 -2.13 17.86 -2.05
C TYR A 127 -2.45 16.61 -1.22
N LEU A 128 -1.43 16.06 -0.55
CA LEU A 128 -1.55 14.80 0.18
C LEU A 128 -2.31 14.97 1.50
N TRP A 129 -2.03 16.04 2.25
CA TRP A 129 -2.65 16.27 3.56
C TRP A 129 -4.18 16.45 3.46
N PRO A 130 -4.74 17.33 2.58
CA PRO A 130 -6.19 17.43 2.41
C PRO A 130 -6.83 16.11 1.96
N MET A 131 -6.15 15.36 1.09
CA MET A 131 -6.63 14.05 0.64
C MET A 131 -6.71 13.04 1.79
N ILE A 132 -5.72 13.03 2.68
CA ILE A 132 -5.72 12.17 3.87
C ILE A 132 -6.87 12.55 4.80
N GLN A 133 -7.06 13.85 5.06
CA GLN A 133 -8.15 14.37 5.89
C GLN A 133 -9.52 13.98 5.32
N GLU A 134 -9.72 14.12 4.00
CA GLU A 134 -10.96 13.72 3.34
C GLU A 134 -11.20 12.20 3.44
N LYS A 135 -10.16 11.38 3.23
CA LYS A 135 -10.26 9.93 3.39
C LYS A 135 -10.65 9.53 4.82
N ILE A 136 -10.06 10.16 5.84
CA ILE A 136 -10.39 9.90 7.24
C ILE A 136 -11.86 10.26 7.49
N LYS A 137 -12.31 11.43 7.02
CA LYS A 137 -13.70 11.88 7.15
C LYS A 137 -14.68 10.88 6.53
N VAL A 138 -14.44 10.44 5.30
CA VAL A 138 -15.28 9.46 4.59
C VAL A 138 -15.30 8.10 5.30
N LEU A 139 -14.17 7.66 5.86
CA LEU A 139 -14.10 6.41 6.65
C LEU A 139 -14.91 6.51 7.95
N GLY A 140 -14.88 7.67 8.61
CA GLY A 140 -15.70 7.96 9.78
C GLY A 140 -17.20 7.95 9.46
N GLU A 141 -17.61 8.64 8.39
CA GLU A 141 -19.01 8.67 7.93
C GLU A 141 -19.53 7.27 7.54
N ALA A 142 -18.66 6.41 7.01
CA ALA A 142 -19.00 5.03 6.66
C ALA A 142 -19.12 4.09 7.88
N GLY A 143 -18.84 4.56 9.10
CA GLY A 143 -18.88 3.76 10.32
C GLY A 143 -17.80 2.67 10.38
N LEU A 144 -16.72 2.83 9.62
CA LEU A 144 -15.61 1.87 9.56
C LEU A 144 -14.47 2.21 10.53
N SER A 145 -14.54 3.38 11.18
CA SER A 145 -13.60 3.83 12.21
C SER A 145 -14.36 4.46 13.38
N GLU A 146 -14.18 3.94 14.59
CA GLU A 146 -14.74 4.53 15.83
C GLU A 146 -13.90 5.68 16.38
N THR A 147 -12.76 5.96 15.77
CA THR A 147 -11.92 7.09 16.16
C THR A 147 -12.50 8.36 15.59
N ASN A 148 -13.22 9.10 16.43
CA ASN A 148 -13.32 10.53 16.26
C ASN A 148 -11.87 11.05 16.22
N PHE A 149 -11.39 11.44 15.04
CA PHE A 149 -10.30 12.40 14.90
C PHE A 149 -10.83 13.69 15.56
N SER A 150 -10.84 13.70 16.89
CA SER A 150 -11.58 14.65 17.70
C SER A 150 -10.97 16.02 17.48
N GLU A 151 -11.80 16.99 17.08
CA GLU A 151 -12.06 18.34 17.62
C GLU A 151 -10.93 19.15 18.30
N THR A 152 -9.81 18.53 18.68
CA THR A 152 -8.67 19.04 19.44
C THR A 152 -7.37 19.00 18.65
N ALA A 153 -7.41 18.65 17.35
CA ALA A 153 -6.33 19.09 16.49
C ALA A 153 -6.42 20.62 16.48
N GLU A 154 -5.54 21.29 17.24
CA GLU A 154 -5.06 22.64 16.92
C GLU A 154 -4.35 22.55 15.57
N SER A 155 -5.13 22.21 14.55
CA SER A 155 -4.79 22.41 13.18
C SER A 155 -4.61 23.91 13.10
N THR A 156 -3.35 24.33 13.05
CA THR A 156 -2.94 25.64 12.59
C THR A 156 -3.42 25.76 11.15
N ASN A 157 -4.74 25.94 10.98
CA ASN A 157 -5.54 25.92 9.77
C ASN A 157 -4.69 25.67 8.52
N TYR A 158 -4.19 24.44 8.35
CA TYR A 158 -3.40 24.12 7.17
C TYR A 158 -4.37 23.82 6.05
N CYS A 159 -5.02 24.87 5.60
CA CYS A 159 -5.70 24.91 4.33
C CYS A 159 -4.66 25.52 3.39
N PRO A 160 -3.97 24.72 2.55
CA PRO A 160 -3.10 25.30 1.55
C PRO A 160 -3.99 26.20 0.70
N LYS A 161 -3.86 27.52 0.89
CA LYS A 161 -4.45 28.48 -0.04
C LYS A 161 -3.83 28.12 -1.38
N PRO A 162 -4.62 27.81 -2.42
CA PRO A 162 -4.06 27.45 -3.70
C PRO A 162 -3.23 28.64 -4.19
N ASP A 163 -1.91 28.53 -4.05
CA ASP A 163 -1.01 29.54 -4.57
C ASP A 163 -1.09 29.42 -6.09
N PRO A 164 -1.45 30.48 -6.83
CA PRO A 164 -1.56 30.42 -8.29
C PRO A 164 -0.24 30.03 -8.97
N LYS A 165 0.90 30.08 -8.27
CA LYS A 165 2.22 29.66 -8.76
C LYS A 165 2.57 28.20 -8.43
N GLN A 166 1.74 27.50 -7.65
CA GLN A 166 2.03 26.13 -7.26
C GLN A 166 1.84 25.18 -8.46
N LYS A 167 2.88 24.39 -8.72
CA LYS A 167 2.86 23.35 -9.76
C LYS A 167 1.84 22.29 -9.40
N THR A 168 1.17 21.73 -10.40
CA THR A 168 0.24 20.63 -10.14
C THR A 168 1.00 19.41 -9.62
N ILE A 169 0.30 18.54 -8.90
CA ILE A 169 0.87 17.27 -8.43
C ILE A 169 1.49 16.47 -9.58
N PHE A 170 0.90 16.51 -10.79
CA PHE A 170 1.42 15.84 -11.97
C PHE A 170 2.74 16.45 -12.46
N ASP A 171 2.85 17.79 -12.47
CA ASP A 171 4.08 18.48 -12.87
C ASP A 171 5.24 18.19 -11.91
N LEU A 172 4.94 18.04 -10.61
CA LEU A 172 5.92 17.65 -9.60
C LEU A 172 6.51 16.27 -9.90
N PHE A 173 5.68 15.28 -10.23
CA PHE A 173 6.15 13.93 -10.54
C PHE A 173 6.80 13.83 -11.92
N GLN A 174 6.29 14.54 -12.93
CA GLN A 174 6.78 14.44 -14.31
C GLN A 174 8.21 14.99 -14.48
N LYS A 175 8.59 15.98 -13.66
CA LYS A 175 9.95 16.51 -13.62
C LYS A 175 10.95 15.49 -13.08
N THR A 176 10.60 14.75 -12.03
CA THR A 176 11.44 13.67 -11.47
C THR A 176 11.74 12.57 -12.51
N PHE A 177 10.74 12.14 -13.29
CA PHE A 177 10.96 11.14 -14.35
C PHE A 177 11.77 11.64 -15.54
N SER A 178 11.83 12.96 -15.73
CA SER A 178 12.59 13.58 -16.82
C SER A 178 14.04 13.83 -16.40
N GLU A 179 14.27 14.26 -15.16
CA GLU A 179 15.60 14.48 -14.59
C GLU A 179 16.37 13.16 -14.38
N ILE A 180 15.69 12.05 -14.05
CA ILE A 180 16.32 10.71 -13.96
C ILE A 180 16.82 10.21 -15.33
N ARG A 181 16.36 10.76 -16.46
CA ARG A 181 16.83 10.32 -17.79
C ARG A 181 18.16 10.97 -18.21
N ASP A 182 18.63 11.98 -17.50
CA ASP A 182 19.83 12.74 -17.88
C ASP A 182 21.11 12.31 -17.13
N ASP A 183 21.00 11.48 -16.07
CA ASP A 183 22.15 10.89 -15.38
C ASP A 183 22.41 9.46 -15.89
N ALA A 184 23.41 9.35 -16.76
CA ALA A 184 23.75 8.16 -17.53
C ALA A 184 24.46 7.03 -16.77
N ASP A 185 24.17 6.80 -15.49
CA ASP A 185 24.90 5.81 -14.66
C ASP A 185 24.04 4.78 -13.88
N ASP A 186 22.75 4.60 -14.19
CA ASP A 186 21.90 3.60 -13.52
C ASP A 186 21.33 2.52 -14.44
N VAL A 187 22.19 1.93 -15.28
CA VAL A 187 21.97 0.57 -15.83
C VAL A 187 22.03 -0.49 -14.71
N LEU A 188 22.50 -0.13 -13.51
CA LEU A 188 22.74 -1.07 -12.40
C LEU A 188 21.50 -1.40 -11.55
N PHE A 189 20.36 -0.70 -11.69
CA PHE A 189 19.18 -0.96 -10.84
C PHE A 189 18.17 -1.97 -11.43
N LEU A 190 18.37 -2.43 -12.67
CA LEU A 190 17.52 -3.46 -13.30
C LEU A 190 18.15 -4.86 -13.38
N GLU A 191 19.43 -5.04 -13.05
CA GLU A 191 20.12 -6.33 -13.24
C GLU A 191 20.15 -7.24 -12.00
N ALA A 192 19.74 -6.77 -10.82
CA ALA A 192 19.72 -7.59 -9.60
C ALA A 192 18.56 -8.61 -9.52
N ALA A 193 17.71 -8.73 -10.55
CA ALA A 193 16.58 -9.66 -10.56
C ALA A 193 16.82 -10.94 -11.38
N ASP A 194 17.93 -11.07 -12.12
CA ASP A 194 18.11 -12.16 -13.09
C ASP A 194 19.41 -12.98 -12.93
N ALA A 195 20.13 -12.83 -11.81
CA ALA A 195 21.26 -13.71 -11.51
C ALA A 195 20.77 -15.02 -10.86
N GLY A 196 20.39 -15.99 -11.69
CA GLY A 196 20.04 -17.34 -11.26
C GLY A 196 19.97 -18.34 -12.39
N CYS A 197 21.08 -19.08 -12.56
CA CYS A 197 21.30 -20.30 -13.34
C CYS A 197 21.57 -20.18 -14.85
N GLU A 198 22.87 -20.14 -15.18
CA GLU A 198 23.42 -20.63 -16.45
C GLU A 198 23.30 -22.16 -16.54
N PHE A 199 22.86 -22.67 -17.70
CA PHE A 199 23.22 -24.01 -18.16
C PHE A 199 23.25 -24.03 -19.70
N ASP A 200 24.41 -24.42 -20.20
CA ASP A 200 24.85 -24.43 -21.60
C ASP A 200 24.35 -25.67 -22.38
N SER A 201 24.06 -25.49 -23.67
CA SER A 201 24.42 -26.42 -24.76
C SER A 201 23.86 -25.91 -26.09
N GLY A 202 24.77 -25.54 -26.99
CA GLY A 202 24.46 -24.92 -28.28
C GLY A 202 24.06 -25.87 -29.43
N SER A 203 23.74 -25.27 -30.58
CA SER A 203 24.44 -25.45 -31.86
C SER A 203 23.63 -24.96 -33.08
N ALA A 204 24.39 -24.52 -34.09
CA ALA A 204 24.11 -24.48 -35.53
C ALA A 204 23.34 -23.28 -36.15
N LEU A 205 24.15 -22.39 -36.73
CA LEU A 205 23.99 -21.64 -38.00
C LEU A 205 22.99 -22.22 -39.03
N GLN A 206 22.22 -21.37 -39.72
CA GLN A 206 22.46 -20.98 -41.13
C GLN A 206 21.42 -19.99 -41.69
N ASP A 207 21.98 -19.04 -42.45
CA ASP A 207 21.52 -18.39 -43.68
C ASP A 207 20.38 -17.36 -43.75
N ARG A 208 20.76 -16.30 -44.47
CA ARG A 208 20.00 -15.14 -44.95
C ARG A 208 19.01 -15.58 -46.03
N GLU A 209 17.83 -14.98 -46.05
CA GLU A 209 17.22 -14.45 -47.28
C GLU A 209 16.08 -13.49 -46.96
N ALA A 210 16.12 -12.32 -47.59
CA ALA A 210 15.12 -11.28 -47.47
C ALA A 210 13.94 -11.59 -48.40
N GLU A 211 12.92 -12.28 -47.88
CA GLU A 211 11.65 -12.47 -48.59
C GLU A 211 10.69 -11.31 -48.32
N THR A 212 10.25 -10.69 -49.41
CA THR A 212 9.16 -9.72 -49.50
C THR A 212 7.90 -10.24 -48.82
N CYS A 213 7.47 -9.60 -47.72
CA CYS A 213 6.33 -10.06 -46.94
C CYS A 213 5.01 -9.56 -47.55
N SER A 214 4.39 -10.41 -48.37
CA SER A 214 2.95 -10.35 -48.62
C SER A 214 2.21 -10.43 -47.28
N ALA A 215 1.22 -9.56 -47.04
CA ALA A 215 0.54 -9.42 -45.76
C ALA A 215 -0.10 -10.75 -45.32
N LYS A 216 0.61 -11.50 -44.47
CA LYS A 216 0.19 -12.80 -43.95
C LYS A 216 -1.10 -12.59 -43.15
N ARG A 217 -2.16 -13.32 -43.54
CA ARG A 217 -3.44 -13.43 -42.83
C ARG A 217 -3.20 -13.56 -41.32
N THR A 218 -3.61 -12.56 -40.54
CA THR A 218 -3.39 -12.51 -39.09
C THR A 218 -4.01 -13.74 -38.43
N LYS A 219 -3.18 -14.66 -37.94
CA LYS A 219 -3.64 -15.80 -37.14
C LYS A 219 -4.28 -15.24 -35.88
N LYS A 220 -5.56 -15.55 -35.64
CA LYS A 220 -6.29 -15.10 -34.44
C LYS A 220 -5.52 -15.60 -33.22
N VAL A 221 -4.82 -14.68 -32.56
CA VAL A 221 -4.09 -15.01 -31.34
C VAL A 221 -5.12 -15.31 -30.24
N GLY A 222 -4.86 -16.32 -29.40
CA GLY A 222 -5.76 -16.70 -28.31
C GLY A 222 -5.94 -15.56 -27.27
N ILE A 223 -6.73 -15.79 -26.23
CA ILE A 223 -7.08 -14.79 -25.18
C ILE A 223 -5.84 -14.07 -24.60
N VAL A 224 -4.71 -14.78 -24.45
CA VAL A 224 -3.43 -14.24 -23.94
C VAL A 224 -2.41 -13.93 -25.03
N GLY A 225 -2.87 -13.87 -26.28
CA GLY A 225 -2.06 -13.53 -27.44
C GLY A 225 -1.41 -12.16 -27.35
N LYS A 226 -2.08 -11.21 -26.69
CA LYS A 226 -1.57 -9.86 -26.39
C LYS A 226 -0.27 -9.85 -25.57
N TYR A 227 0.03 -10.93 -24.85
CA TYR A 227 1.21 -10.99 -23.98
C TYR A 227 2.45 -11.60 -24.65
N GLY A 228 2.41 -11.99 -25.93
CA GLY A 228 3.60 -12.47 -26.64
C GLY A 228 4.36 -13.62 -25.93
N THR A 229 5.53 -13.99 -26.45
CA THR A 229 6.37 -15.04 -25.84
C THR A 229 7.15 -14.54 -24.62
N ARG A 230 7.40 -13.23 -24.51
CA ARG A 230 8.22 -12.55 -23.47
C ARG A 230 7.83 -12.90 -22.03
N TYR A 231 6.55 -12.92 -21.67
CA TYR A 231 6.13 -13.15 -20.28
C TYR A 231 6.09 -14.64 -19.86
N GLY A 232 6.67 -15.56 -20.63
CA GLY A 232 6.75 -16.98 -20.26
C GLY A 232 5.41 -17.74 -20.23
N ALA A 233 5.46 -19.08 -20.27
CA ALA A 233 4.25 -19.91 -20.39
C ALA A 233 3.38 -19.93 -19.11
N SER A 234 4.00 -19.85 -17.93
CA SER A 234 3.33 -19.93 -16.64
C SER A 234 2.44 -18.72 -16.36
N LEU A 235 2.97 -17.51 -16.53
CA LEU A 235 2.18 -16.27 -16.36
C LEU A 235 1.05 -16.19 -17.39
N ARG A 236 1.31 -16.56 -18.65
CA ARG A 236 0.26 -16.64 -19.68
C ARG A 236 -0.87 -17.61 -19.30
N LYS A 237 -0.58 -18.77 -18.69
CA LYS A 237 -1.61 -19.71 -18.21
C LYS A 237 -2.42 -19.10 -17.06
N MET A 238 -1.78 -18.39 -16.13
CA MET A 238 -2.44 -17.74 -15.00
C MET A 238 -3.35 -16.59 -15.45
N VAL A 239 -2.84 -15.68 -16.28
CA VAL A 239 -3.62 -14.56 -16.84
C VAL A 239 -4.77 -15.07 -17.71
N LYS A 240 -4.58 -16.16 -18.46
CA LYS A 240 -5.66 -16.79 -19.23
C LYS A 240 -6.83 -17.21 -18.32
N LYS A 241 -6.54 -17.85 -17.18
CA LYS A 241 -7.58 -18.24 -16.21
C LYS A 241 -8.32 -17.02 -15.66
N ILE A 242 -7.58 -15.97 -15.33
CA ILE A 242 -8.14 -14.71 -14.81
C ILE A 242 -9.05 -14.06 -15.86
N GLU A 243 -8.59 -13.92 -17.11
CA GLU A 243 -9.35 -13.27 -18.19
C GLU A 243 -10.64 -14.03 -18.52
N ILE A 244 -10.58 -15.37 -18.51
CA ILE A 244 -11.75 -16.23 -18.69
C ILE A 244 -12.73 -16.04 -17.52
N SER A 245 -12.24 -16.03 -16.27
CA SER A 245 -13.09 -15.84 -15.09
C SER A 245 -13.76 -14.47 -15.06
N GLN A 246 -13.06 -13.41 -15.51
CA GLN A 246 -13.60 -12.05 -15.53
C GLN A 246 -14.77 -11.89 -16.50
N HIS A 247 -14.69 -12.53 -17.68
CA HIS A 247 -15.70 -12.43 -18.72
C HIS A 247 -16.75 -13.55 -18.69
N ALA A 248 -16.63 -14.48 -17.74
CA ALA A 248 -17.60 -15.54 -17.55
C ALA A 248 -18.98 -14.98 -17.20
N LYS A 249 -20.02 -15.59 -17.76
CA LYS A 249 -21.42 -15.30 -17.42
C LYS A 249 -21.94 -16.37 -16.46
N TYR A 250 -22.67 -15.94 -15.45
CA TYR A 250 -23.24 -16.80 -14.42
C TYR A 250 -24.77 -16.75 -14.44
N THR A 251 -25.39 -17.78 -13.87
CA THR A 251 -26.84 -17.85 -13.66
C THR A 251 -27.25 -16.90 -12.54
N CYS A 252 -28.14 -15.97 -12.84
CA CYS A 252 -28.65 -15.02 -11.86
C CYS A 252 -29.57 -15.71 -10.84
N SER A 253 -29.33 -15.53 -9.54
CA SER A 253 -30.19 -16.09 -8.47
C SER A 253 -31.59 -15.50 -8.42
N PHE A 254 -31.83 -14.33 -9.01
CA PHE A 254 -33.14 -13.66 -8.98
C PHE A 254 -34.03 -14.03 -10.16
N CYS A 255 -33.47 -14.25 -11.35
CA CYS A 255 -34.26 -14.46 -12.56
C CYS A 255 -33.92 -15.75 -13.30
N GLY A 256 -33.00 -16.58 -12.78
CA GLY A 256 -32.61 -17.88 -13.36
C GLY A 256 -31.88 -17.82 -14.71
N LYS A 257 -31.70 -16.64 -15.31
CA LYS A 257 -31.04 -16.47 -16.62
C LYS A 257 -29.51 -16.33 -16.48
N THR A 258 -28.76 -16.92 -17.39
CA THR A 258 -27.28 -16.84 -17.48
C THR A 258 -26.81 -15.51 -18.09
N LYS A 259 -27.21 -14.38 -17.47
CA LYS A 259 -26.80 -13.03 -17.86
C LYS A 259 -26.16 -12.24 -16.71
N MET A 260 -25.74 -12.92 -15.63
CA MET A 260 -24.99 -12.29 -14.56
C MET A 260 -23.52 -12.14 -14.98
N LYS A 261 -22.99 -10.92 -14.95
CA LYS A 261 -21.60 -10.60 -15.33
C LYS A 261 -20.93 -9.76 -14.25
N ARG A 262 -19.62 -9.92 -14.11
CA ARG A 262 -18.82 -9.07 -13.22
C ARG A 262 -18.74 -7.65 -13.80
N LYS A 263 -18.97 -6.64 -12.97
CA LYS A 263 -18.79 -5.22 -13.33
C LYS A 263 -17.51 -4.66 -12.71
N ALA A 264 -17.24 -5.01 -11.45
CA ALA A 264 -16.03 -4.67 -10.72
C ALA A 264 -15.68 -5.80 -9.74
N VAL A 265 -14.57 -5.68 -9.01
CA VAL A 265 -14.18 -6.65 -7.96
C VAL A 265 -15.32 -6.80 -6.95
N GLY A 266 -15.86 -8.01 -6.83
CA GLY A 266 -16.96 -8.32 -5.91
C GLY A 266 -18.34 -7.78 -6.31
N ILE A 267 -18.45 -7.03 -7.41
CA ILE A 267 -19.71 -6.43 -7.88
C ILE A 267 -20.20 -7.11 -9.15
N TRP A 268 -21.43 -7.62 -9.09
CA TRP A 268 -22.06 -8.41 -10.13
C TRP A 268 -23.34 -7.75 -10.61
N HIS A 269 -23.58 -7.79 -11.92
CA HIS A 269 -24.74 -7.16 -12.55
C HIS A 269 -25.42 -8.12 -13.52
N CYS A 270 -26.74 -8.27 -13.40
CA CYS A 270 -27.54 -9.09 -14.30
C CYS A 270 -28.15 -8.24 -15.41
N GLY A 271 -27.77 -8.51 -16.66
CA GLY A 271 -28.34 -7.81 -17.82
C GLY A 271 -29.78 -8.22 -18.18
N SER A 272 -30.42 -9.16 -17.46
CA SER A 272 -31.83 -9.50 -17.69
C SER A 272 -32.77 -8.81 -16.71
N CYS A 273 -32.46 -8.85 -15.42
CA CYS A 273 -33.31 -8.29 -14.36
C CYS A 273 -32.75 -6.99 -13.79
N MET A 274 -31.66 -6.46 -14.36
CA MET A 274 -30.97 -5.22 -14.01
C MET A 274 -30.49 -5.11 -12.54
N LYS A 275 -30.57 -6.20 -11.77
CA LYS A 275 -30.11 -6.24 -10.37
C LYS A 275 -28.60 -6.28 -10.29
N THR A 276 -28.07 -5.49 -9.36
CA THR A 276 -26.66 -5.45 -8.99
C THR A 276 -26.50 -6.01 -7.59
N VAL A 277 -25.52 -6.88 -7.38
CA VAL A 277 -25.28 -7.52 -6.09
C VAL A 277 -23.79 -7.65 -5.78
N ALA A 278 -23.48 -7.61 -4.48
CA ALA A 278 -22.16 -7.94 -3.97
C ALA A 278 -21.99 -9.47 -3.84
N GLY A 279 -20.78 -9.97 -4.11
CA GLY A 279 -20.43 -11.39 -4.00
C GLY A 279 -18.92 -11.61 -4.09
N GLY A 280 -18.51 -12.84 -4.37
CA GLY A 280 -17.09 -13.20 -4.52
C GLY A 280 -16.33 -12.35 -5.53
N ALA A 281 -15.03 -12.15 -5.29
CA ALA A 281 -14.17 -11.26 -6.08
C ALA A 281 -14.02 -11.68 -7.56
N TRP A 282 -13.99 -12.99 -7.82
CA TRP A 282 -13.72 -13.58 -9.15
C TRP A 282 -14.81 -14.55 -9.63
N THR A 283 -15.58 -15.12 -8.71
CA THR A 283 -16.68 -16.05 -9.00
C THR A 283 -17.98 -15.54 -8.39
N TYR A 284 -19.08 -15.63 -9.12
CA TYR A 284 -20.39 -15.21 -8.63
C TYR A 284 -20.87 -16.15 -7.53
N ASN A 285 -20.56 -15.78 -6.29
CA ASN A 285 -20.99 -16.47 -5.09
C ASN A 285 -21.48 -15.42 -4.10
N THR A 286 -22.79 -15.38 -3.86
CA THR A 286 -23.38 -14.52 -2.83
C THR A 286 -23.65 -15.39 -1.59
N THR A 287 -23.57 -14.81 -0.39
CA THR A 287 -23.84 -15.55 0.86
C THR A 287 -25.20 -16.23 0.81
N SER A 288 -26.23 -15.52 0.31
CA SER A 288 -27.56 -16.08 0.10
C SER A 288 -27.57 -17.24 -0.91
N ALA A 289 -26.79 -17.17 -2.00
CA ALA A 289 -26.71 -18.26 -2.97
C ALA A 289 -25.95 -19.49 -2.44
N VAL A 290 -24.96 -19.29 -1.56
CA VAL A 290 -24.28 -20.41 -0.87
C VAL A 290 -25.28 -21.13 0.04
N THR A 291 -26.03 -20.38 0.86
CA THR A 291 -27.02 -20.94 1.79
C THR A 291 -28.16 -21.66 1.05
N VAL A 292 -28.65 -21.10 -0.05
CA VAL A 292 -29.68 -21.75 -0.86
C VAL A 292 -29.14 -23.03 -1.53
N LYS A 293 -27.90 -23.01 -2.04
CA LYS A 293 -27.29 -24.21 -2.64
C LYS A 293 -27.05 -25.31 -1.59
N SER A 294 -26.59 -24.98 -0.39
CA SER A 294 -26.40 -25.96 0.68
C SER A 294 -27.72 -26.54 1.18
N ALA A 295 -28.76 -25.71 1.30
CA ALA A 295 -30.11 -26.16 1.64
C ALA A 295 -30.69 -27.10 0.58
N ILE A 296 -30.59 -26.76 -0.72
CA ILE A 296 -31.03 -27.63 -1.81
C ILE A 296 -30.26 -28.96 -1.82
N ARG A 297 -28.94 -28.93 -1.55
CA ARG A 297 -28.14 -30.16 -1.48
C ARG A 297 -28.63 -31.08 -0.36
N ARG A 298 -28.85 -30.53 0.85
CA ARG A 298 -29.39 -31.26 2.00
C ARG A 298 -30.77 -31.86 1.73
N LEU A 299 -31.64 -31.13 1.03
CA LEU A 299 -32.97 -31.62 0.63
C LEU A 299 -32.90 -32.75 -0.41
N LYS A 300 -31.90 -32.74 -1.30
CA LYS A 300 -31.68 -33.84 -2.24
C LYS A 300 -31.14 -35.08 -1.52
N GLU A 301 -30.17 -34.91 -0.62
CA GLU A 301 -29.62 -35.99 0.21
C GLU A 301 -30.71 -36.67 1.04
N LEU A 302 -31.70 -35.92 1.54
CA LEU A 302 -32.88 -36.46 2.25
C LEU A 302 -33.91 -37.17 1.35
N LYS A 303 -33.95 -36.87 0.06
CA LYS A 303 -34.84 -37.52 -0.92
C LYS A 303 -34.24 -38.83 -1.42
N ASP A 304 -32.92 -38.92 -1.42
CA ASP A 304 -32.16 -40.09 -1.87
C ASP A 304 -31.96 -41.14 -0.74
N GLN A 305 -32.43 -40.86 0.49
CA GLN A 305 -32.56 -41.78 1.62
C GLN A 305 -33.97 -42.33 1.72
#